data_AF-A0A1G8U0A8-F1
#
_entry.id   AF-A0A1G8U0A8-F1
#
_cell.length_a   1.000
_cell.length_b   1.000
_cell.length_c   1.000
_cell.angle_alpha   90.00
_cell.angle_beta   90.00
_cell.angle_gamma   90.00
#
_symmetry.space_group_name_H-M   'P 1'
#
loop_
_entity.id
_entity.type
_entity.pdbx_description
1 polymer ?
#
loop_
_entity_poly.entity_id
_entity_poly.type
_entity_poly.pdbx_seq_one_letter_code
_entity_poly.pdbx_strand_id
1 'polypeptide(L)' 'RGFAEWGEVFGDPVVATALLDRLLHHAVVVQIEGASYRLRGHADLMPEHTRSHATITPPPPQKRRGRPPKSGGANHLHG' A
#
# COMPACT_ATOMS: atom_id res chain seq x y z
N ARG A 1 1.93 12.47 10.04
CA ARG A 1 3.36 12.83 10.19
C ARG A 1 3.65 13.97 9.24
N GLY A 2 3.89 15.17 9.74
CA GLY A 2 3.98 16.38 8.91
C GLY A 2 5.25 17.19 9.20
N PHE A 3 5.28 18.43 8.71
CA PHE A 3 6.41 19.35 8.91
C PHE A 3 6.67 19.69 10.40
N ALA A 4 5.66 19.59 11.27
CA ALA A 4 5.80 19.90 12.70
C ALA A 4 6.79 18.98 13.44
N GLU A 5 6.98 17.74 12.98
CA GLU A 5 7.90 16.79 13.62
C GLU A 5 9.36 16.98 13.17
N TRP A 6 9.61 17.87 12.20
CA TRP A 6 10.96 18.09 11.67
C TRP A 6 11.89 18.73 12.71
N GLY A 7 11.35 19.50 13.66
CA GLY A 7 12.14 20.01 14.79
C GLY A 7 12.78 18.89 15.61
N GLU A 8 12.09 17.77 15.79
CA GLU A 8 12.62 16.59 16.51
C GLU A 8 13.61 15.80 15.65
N VAL A 9 13.36 15.70 14.33
CA VAL A 9 14.24 15.00 13.38
C VAL A 9 15.60 15.69 13.25
N PHE A 10 15.61 17.03 13.23
CA PHE A 10 16.84 17.82 13.09
C PHE A 10 17.43 18.26 14.43
N GLY A 11 16.74 18.02 15.56
CA GLY A 11 17.17 18.38 16.91
C GLY A 11 17.17 19.88 17.22
N ASP A 12 16.87 20.72 16.23
CA ASP A 12 16.75 22.17 16.36
C ASP A 12 15.58 22.69 15.50
N PRO A 13 14.55 23.30 16.11
CA PRO A 13 13.42 23.89 15.40
C PRO A 13 13.82 25.06 14.48
N VAL A 14 14.88 25.82 14.80
CA VAL A 14 15.35 26.94 13.98
C VAL A 14 15.97 26.43 12.67
N VAL A 15 16.77 25.36 12.74
CA VAL A 15 17.34 24.73 11.54
C VAL A 15 16.25 24.11 10.69
N ALA A 16 15.29 23.40 11.31
CA ALA A 16 14.18 22.79 10.59
C ALA A 16 13.35 23.84 9.82
N THR A 17 13.01 24.97 10.46
CA THR A 17 12.26 26.05 9.79
C THR A 17 13.05 26.72 8.68
N ALA A 18 14.34 26.97 8.87
CA ALA A 18 15.19 27.56 7.84
C ALA A 18 15.40 26.61 6.63
N LEU A 19 15.37 25.30 6.84
CA LEU A 19 15.41 24.31 5.76
C LEU A 19 14.07 24.26 5.02
N LEU A 20 12.95 24.27 5.76
CA LEU A 20 11.61 24.29 5.18
C LEU A 20 11.37 25.54 4.32
N ASP A 21 11.81 26.71 4.78
CA ASP A 21 11.76 27.95 4.00
C ASP A 21 12.43 27.78 2.63
N ARG A 22 13.65 27.23 2.60
CA ARG A 22 14.40 26.98 1.35
C ARG A 22 13.75 25.93 0.46
N LEU A 23 13.26 24.83 1.04
CA LEU A 23 12.66 23.72 0.28
C LEU A 23 11.29 24.09 -0.29
N LEU A 24 10.49 24.87 0.46
CA LEU A 24 9.13 25.24 0.06
C LEU A 24 9.09 26.46 -0.86
N HIS A 25 10.17 27.23 -0.96
CA HIS A 25 10.25 28.42 -1.82
C HIS A 25 9.87 28.13 -3.29
N HIS A 26 10.32 26.98 -3.83
CA HIS A 26 10.06 26.58 -5.20
C HIS A 26 9.62 25.11 -5.30
N ALA A 27 8.73 24.67 -4.40
CA ALA A 27 8.20 23.32 -4.43
C ALA A 27 6.68 23.30 -4.53
N VAL A 28 6.16 22.21 -5.11
CA VAL A 28 4.75 21.87 -5.08
C VAL A 28 4.58 20.74 -4.07
N VAL A 29 3.78 20.97 -3.04
CA VAL A 29 3.49 19.98 -2.00
C VAL A 29 2.32 19.10 -2.45
N VAL A 30 2.56 17.81 -2.56
CA VAL A 30 1.52 16.81 -2.87
C VAL A 30 1.32 15.93 -1.64
N GLN A 31 0.14 16.04 -1.03
CA GLN A 31 -0.25 15.20 0.08
C GLN A 31 -0.67 13.83 -0.46
N ILE A 32 0.07 12.79 -0.07
CA ILE A 32 -0.23 11.42 -0.45
C ILE A 32 -0.96 10.76 0.71
N GLU A 33 -2.19 10.36 0.44
CA GLU A 33 -3.06 9.65 1.38
C GLU A 33 -3.42 8.28 0.81
N GLY A 34 -3.68 7.31 1.70
CA GLY A 34 -4.06 5.96 1.31
C GLY A 34 -3.12 4.87 1.80
N ALA A 35 -3.60 3.63 1.72
CA ALA A 35 -2.81 2.46 2.10
C ALA A 35 -1.64 2.24 1.12
N SER A 36 -0.53 1.74 1.64
CA SER A 36 0.65 1.45 0.82
C SER A 36 0.34 0.45 -0.28
N TYR A 37 0.74 0.78 -1.50
CA TYR A 37 0.57 -0.09 -2.67
C TYR A 37 1.17 -1.49 -2.45
N ARG A 38 2.24 -1.62 -1.67
CA ARG A 38 2.90 -2.90 -1.39
C ARG A 38 2.03 -3.85 -0.56
N LEU A 39 1.13 -3.31 0.26
CA LEU A 39 0.24 -4.12 1.08
C LEU A 39 -0.93 -4.73 0.30
N ARG A 40 -1.04 -4.43 -1.01
CA ARG A 40 -2.03 -5.01 -1.94
C ARG A 40 -1.97 -6.54 -2.05
N GLY A 41 -0.81 -7.16 -1.86
CA GLY A 41 -0.65 -8.63 -1.86
C GLY A 41 -0.99 -9.29 -0.51
N HIS A 42 -1.10 -8.50 0.55
CA HIS A 42 -1.39 -8.95 1.92
C HIS A 42 -2.67 -8.30 2.45
N ALA A 43 -3.61 -7.94 1.57
CA ALA A 43 -4.87 -7.28 1.92
C ALA A 43 -5.68 -8.07 2.97
N ASP A 44 -5.56 -9.40 2.98
CA ASP A 44 -6.17 -10.29 3.98
C ASP A 44 -5.52 -10.19 5.38
N LEU A 45 -4.26 -9.77 5.47
CA LEU A 45 -3.53 -9.61 6.73
C LEU A 45 -3.62 -8.17 7.27
N MET A 46 -4.30 -7.27 6.56
CA MET A 46 -4.42 -5.87 6.95
C MET A 46 -5.42 -5.69 8.10
N PRO A 47 -5.06 -4.97 9.18
CA PRO A 47 -6.01 -4.58 10.22
C PRO A 47 -7.13 -3.67 9.68
N GLU A 48 -8.34 -3.80 10.21
CA GLU A 48 -9.55 -3.15 9.66
C GLU A 48 -9.45 -1.63 9.54
N HIS A 49 -8.73 -0.98 10.45
CA HIS A 49 -8.51 0.47 10.43
C HIS A 49 -7.67 0.96 9.23
N THR A 50 -6.93 0.08 8.56
CA THR A 50 -6.13 0.40 7.37
C THR A 50 -6.84 0.09 6.05
N ARG A 51 -7.86 -0.80 6.09
CA ARG A 51 -8.65 -1.20 4.93
C ARG A 51 -9.54 -0.06 4.43
N SER A 52 -10.09 0.75 5.35
CA SER A 52 -10.93 1.92 5.02
C SER A 52 -10.20 2.93 4.13
N HIS A 53 -8.89 3.14 4.34
CA HIS A 53 -8.07 4.07 3.56
C HIS A 53 -7.55 3.49 2.22
N ALA A 54 -7.78 2.20 1.95
CA ALA A 54 -7.35 1.53 0.71
C ALA A 54 -8.36 1.68 -0.45
N THR A 55 -9.53 2.25 -0.19
CA THR A 55 -10.67 2.30 -1.11
C THR A 55 -10.55 3.48 -2.08
N ILE A 56 -9.62 3.41 -3.04
CA ILE A 56 -9.65 4.34 -4.19
C ILE A 56 -9.84 3.60 -5.52
N THR A 57 -9.54 2.29 -5.61
CA THR A 57 -10.05 1.45 -6.71
C THR A 57 -9.93 -0.02 -6.31
N PRO A 58 -11.03 -0.81 -6.25
CA PRO A 58 -10.91 -2.26 -6.16
C PRO A 58 -10.38 -2.79 -7.51
N PRO A 59 -9.17 -3.37 -7.59
CA PRO A 59 -8.77 -4.07 -8.80
C PRO A 59 -9.58 -5.37 -8.93
N PRO A 60 -9.81 -5.86 -10.15
CA PRO A 60 -10.52 -7.11 -10.39
C PRO A 60 -9.87 -8.26 -9.61
N PRO A 61 -10.67 -9.22 -9.10
CA PRO A 61 -10.15 -10.35 -8.34
C PRO A 61 -9.08 -11.05 -9.17
N GLN A 62 -7.91 -11.26 -8.56
CA GLN A 62 -6.82 -11.98 -9.19
C GLN A 62 -7.33 -13.38 -9.51
N LYS A 63 -7.69 -13.63 -10.77
CA LYS A 63 -8.10 -14.97 -11.24
C LYS A 63 -6.95 -15.89 -10.85
N ARG A 64 -7.20 -16.76 -9.86
CA ARG A 64 -6.30 -17.85 -9.46
C ARG A 64 -5.88 -18.55 -10.74
N ARG A 65 -4.67 -18.22 -11.24
CA ARG A 65 -4.14 -18.76 -12.48
C ARG A 65 -4.24 -20.28 -12.34
N GLY A 66 -4.93 -20.86 -13.31
CA GLY A 66 -5.50 -22.20 -13.23
C GLY A 66 -4.48 -23.21 -12.74
N ARG A 67 -4.88 -23.99 -11.74
CA ARG A 67 -4.35 -25.35 -11.61
C ARG A 67 -4.89 -26.12 -12.81
N PRO A 68 -4.04 -26.67 -13.69
CA PRO A 68 -4.54 -27.52 -14.75
C PRO A 68 -5.25 -28.71 -14.11
N PRO A 69 -6.44 -29.11 -14.56
CA PRO A 69 -7.07 -30.33 -14.09
C PRO A 69 -6.19 -31.50 -14.51
N LYS A 70 -5.81 -32.34 -13.54
CA LYS A 70 -5.12 -33.61 -13.81
C LYS A 70 -6.10 -34.51 -14.55
N SER A 71 -5.98 -34.57 -15.88
CA SER A 71 -6.60 -35.63 -16.68
C SER A 71 -5.99 -36.96 -16.25
N GLY A 72 -6.82 -37.86 -15.75
CA GLY A 72 -6.41 -39.16 -15.22
C GLY A 72 -7.60 -40.11 -15.14
N GLY A 73 -8.14 -40.45 -16.31
CA GLY A 73 -8.88 -41.66 -16.65
C GLY A 73 -9.80 -42.27 -15.58
N ALA A 74 -11.10 -42.00 -15.71
CA ALA A 74 -12.07 -43.03 -15.41
C ALA A 74 -11.85 -44.18 -16.40
N ASN A 75 -11.77 -45.41 -15.91
CA ASN A 75 -12.51 -46.49 -16.55
C ASN A 75 -12.95 -47.52 -15.52
N HIS A 76 -14.25 -47.74 -15.59
CA HIS A 76 -15.12 -48.63 -14.86
C HIS A 76 -15.12 -49.96 -15.62
N LEU A 77 -14.79 -51.07 -14.95
CA LEU A 77 -15.12 -52.44 -15.37
C LEU A 77 -15.47 -53.18 -14.07
N HIS A 78 -16.75 -53.28 -13.70
CA HIS A 78 -17.70 -54.34 -14.08
C HIS A 78 -17.15 -55.77 -13.84
N GLY A 79 -17.84 -56.53 -12.98
CA GLY A 79 -17.79 -57.99 -12.93
C GLY A 79 -17.10 -58.55 -11.70
#